data_AF-A0A2V6X859-F1
#
_entry.id   AF-A0A2V6X859-F1
#
_cell.length_a   1.000
_cell.length_b   1.000
_cell.length_c   1.000
_cell.angle_alpha   90.00
_cell.angle_beta   90.00
_cell.angle_gamma   90.00
#
_symmetry.space_group_name_H-M   'P 1'
#
loop_
_entity.id
_entity.type
_entity.pdbx_description
1 polymer ?
#
loop_
_entity_poly.entity_id
_entity_poly.type
_entity_poly.pdbx_seq_one_letter_code
_entity_poly.pdbx_strand_id
1 'polypeptide(L)'
;LSADSGYFLFGPEAICYGTSSSGFRSRQVTGPLHDVLADGSADQDGTVRLALDPNEIVENLLHERYELSGRKGLSRLAESGLSQTVYYGLRPFLPVSIRKHLQRRRLSGWQNLAFPHWPVDRTVEEIHERLLLLSLKAKGLQRVPFVWFWPNGARSCAIMTHDVEELAGRNFCSPLMDLDEAAGIRSSFQIVPEVRYPVTGTLLDEIRARGFEINVHDLNHDGRLFSGRAEFLRKIQRIHQYAREYGALGFRSGVLHRNQAWYGDLEFSYDMSIPNVGHLDPQRGGCCSLMPFFIGKVLELPVTMIQDYSLFHILNDYSIELWARQLSAITENHGLANVIVHPDYIIERRARATYQALLEHLAEVREERKMWIALPREVDSWWRERSRMKIVADGRGWRIVGEGRERARVAFARVAGDRLVLTVEDDNAATECSA
;
A
#
# COMPACT_ATOMS: atom_id res chain seq x y z
N LEU A 1 14.39 15.51 -21.80
CA LEU A 1 14.35 15.63 -20.33
C LEU A 1 15.75 15.91 -19.80
N SER A 2 15.88 16.40 -18.57
CA SER A 2 17.17 16.70 -17.93
C SER A 2 18.09 15.48 -17.77
N ALA A 3 19.40 15.71 -17.62
CA ALA A 3 20.37 14.63 -17.36
C ALA A 3 20.30 14.08 -15.93
N ASP A 4 19.90 14.92 -14.95
CA ASP A 4 19.80 14.55 -13.53
C ASP A 4 18.34 14.62 -13.05
N SER A 5 18.00 13.74 -12.10
CA SER A 5 16.72 13.70 -11.39
C SER A 5 16.74 14.53 -10.10
N GLY A 6 15.59 15.09 -9.72
CA GLY A 6 15.41 15.79 -8.45
C GLY A 6 13.93 16.06 -8.14
N TYR A 7 13.69 16.77 -7.04
CA TYR A 7 12.37 17.13 -6.56
C TYR A 7 11.81 18.37 -7.25
N PHE A 8 10.53 18.35 -7.58
CA PHE A 8 9.77 19.47 -8.16
C PHE A 8 8.27 19.25 -7.88
N LEU A 9 7.41 20.19 -8.29
CA LEU A 9 5.96 20.12 -8.11
C LEU A 9 5.25 19.89 -9.45
N PHE A 10 4.13 19.18 -9.43
CA PHE A 10 3.17 19.11 -10.54
C PHE A 10 1.79 19.58 -10.07
N GLY A 11 1.65 20.90 -9.95
CA GLY A 11 0.60 21.53 -9.17
C GLY A 11 0.97 21.64 -7.69
N PRO A 12 0.15 22.34 -6.89
CA PRO A 12 0.50 22.72 -5.52
C PRO A 12 0.60 21.55 -4.53
N GLU A 13 -0.04 20.42 -4.83
CA GLU A 13 -0.20 19.29 -3.90
C GLU A 13 0.74 18.10 -4.24
N ALA A 14 1.20 17.98 -5.49
CA ALA A 14 1.91 16.80 -5.96
C ALA A 14 3.44 17.00 -6.00
N ILE A 15 4.14 16.47 -4.98
CA ILE A 15 5.60 16.42 -4.95
C ILE A 15 6.11 15.30 -5.86
N CYS A 16 6.83 15.67 -6.90
CA CYS A 16 7.41 14.75 -7.88
C CYS A 16 8.90 14.52 -7.64
N TYR A 17 9.40 13.36 -8.06
CA TYR A 17 10.83 13.08 -8.13
C TYR A 17 11.19 12.44 -9.49
N GLY A 18 12.09 13.06 -10.24
CA GLY A 18 12.53 12.54 -11.54
C GLY A 18 13.14 13.62 -12.42
N THR A 19 13.12 13.39 -13.73
CA THR A 19 13.61 14.35 -14.72
C THR A 19 12.52 15.31 -15.20
N SER A 20 12.91 16.52 -15.62
CA SER A 20 12.02 17.49 -16.25
C SER A 20 12.72 18.22 -17.39
N SER A 21 11.98 18.72 -18.39
CA SER A 21 12.54 19.50 -19.50
C SER A 21 12.63 21.00 -19.23
N SER A 22 11.94 21.50 -18.20
CA SER A 22 11.94 22.89 -17.76
C SER A 22 12.11 22.98 -16.24
N GLY A 23 12.36 24.19 -15.76
CA GLY A 23 12.51 24.46 -14.33
C GLY A 23 13.77 23.87 -13.72
N PHE A 24 14.00 24.26 -12.46
CA PHE A 24 15.04 23.65 -11.63
C PHE A 24 14.45 22.50 -10.84
N ARG A 25 15.30 21.53 -10.48
CA ARG A 25 14.94 20.38 -9.63
C ARG A 25 15.76 20.47 -8.35
N SER A 26 15.08 20.44 -7.21
CA SER A 26 15.75 20.47 -5.91
C SER A 26 16.39 19.12 -5.59
N ARG A 27 17.50 19.15 -4.86
CA ARG A 27 18.13 17.93 -4.32
C ARG A 27 17.42 17.40 -3.08
N GLN A 28 16.67 18.27 -2.38
CA GLN A 28 15.98 17.96 -1.14
C GLN A 28 14.52 18.40 -1.24
N VAL A 29 13.61 17.58 -0.72
CA VAL A 29 12.17 17.86 -0.75
C VAL A 29 11.79 19.12 0.03
N THR A 30 12.58 19.49 1.04
CA THR A 30 12.39 20.71 1.84
C THR A 30 12.97 21.98 1.21
N GLY A 31 13.65 21.86 0.07
CA GLY A 31 14.15 23.00 -0.68
C GLY A 31 13.05 23.70 -1.49
N PRO A 32 13.35 24.81 -2.17
CA PRO A 32 12.44 25.41 -3.14
C PRO A 32 12.08 24.37 -4.20
N LEU A 33 10.80 24.25 -4.55
CA LEU A 33 10.33 23.33 -5.60
C LEU A 33 9.71 24.15 -6.73
N HIS A 34 10.15 23.90 -7.96
CA HIS A 34 9.55 24.51 -9.16
C HIS A 34 8.28 23.74 -9.56
N ASP A 35 7.19 24.45 -9.83
CA ASP A 35 5.97 23.83 -10.35
C ASP A 35 6.02 23.75 -11.89
N VAL A 36 6.22 22.54 -12.41
CA VAL A 36 6.33 22.31 -13.85
C VAL A 36 4.96 22.22 -14.54
N LEU A 37 3.84 22.26 -13.80
CA LEU A 37 2.50 22.27 -14.40
C LEU A 37 2.28 23.50 -15.27
N ALA A 38 2.79 24.66 -14.85
CA ALA A 38 2.69 25.91 -15.59
C ALA A 38 3.52 25.93 -16.88
N ASP A 39 4.48 25.02 -17.00
CA ASP A 39 5.35 24.89 -18.18
C ASP A 39 4.75 23.97 -19.26
N GLY A 40 3.59 23.36 -18.97
CA GLY A 40 2.84 22.55 -19.92
C GLY A 40 2.03 23.38 -20.91
N SER A 41 1.65 22.77 -22.02
CA SER A 41 0.75 23.37 -23.02
C SER A 41 -0.20 22.34 -23.61
N ALA A 42 -1.26 22.82 -24.26
CA ALA A 42 -2.17 21.99 -25.04
C ALA A 42 -2.12 22.47 -26.50
N ASP A 43 -1.87 21.54 -27.41
CA ASP A 43 -1.90 21.80 -28.85
C ASP A 43 -3.36 21.93 -29.34
N GLN A 44 -3.55 22.53 -30.52
CA GLN A 44 -4.88 22.71 -31.13
C GLN A 44 -5.60 21.38 -31.43
N ASP A 45 -4.86 20.28 -31.54
CA ASP A 45 -5.39 18.93 -31.76
C ASP A 45 -5.81 18.21 -30.46
N GLY A 46 -5.68 18.87 -29.31
CA GLY A 46 -6.00 18.34 -27.99
C GLY A 46 -4.88 17.49 -27.37
N THR A 47 -3.67 17.51 -27.91
CA THR A 47 -2.48 16.88 -27.32
C THR A 47 -1.93 17.71 -26.17
N VAL A 48 -1.79 17.10 -24.99
CA VAL A 48 -1.16 17.74 -23.81
C VAL A 48 0.35 17.53 -23.87
N ARG A 49 1.12 18.62 -23.85
CA ARG A 49 2.58 18.61 -23.72
C ARG A 49 2.95 18.91 -22.27
N LEU A 50 3.71 18.00 -21.67
CA LEU A 50 4.17 18.10 -20.28
C LEU A 50 5.68 18.33 -20.26
N ALA A 51 6.14 19.05 -19.23
CA ALA A 51 7.57 19.22 -18.99
C ALA A 51 8.21 18.07 -18.19
N LEU A 52 7.52 16.93 -18.09
CA LEU A 52 7.93 15.73 -17.37
C LEU A 52 7.49 14.47 -18.15
N ASP A 53 8.03 13.32 -17.81
CA ASP A 53 7.48 12.01 -18.20
C ASP A 53 6.61 11.46 -17.06
N PRO A 54 5.27 11.41 -17.21
CA PRO A 54 4.38 10.93 -16.15
C PRO A 54 4.70 9.52 -15.66
N ASN A 55 5.12 8.63 -16.57
CA ASN A 55 5.42 7.25 -16.22
C ASN A 55 6.68 7.18 -15.35
N GLU A 56 7.72 7.95 -15.71
CA GLU A 56 8.94 8.04 -14.90
C GLU A 56 8.62 8.52 -13.49
N ILE A 57 7.82 9.57 -13.35
CA ILE A 57 7.49 10.15 -12.04
C ILE A 57 6.68 9.17 -11.20
N VAL A 58 5.63 8.56 -11.75
CA VAL A 58 4.82 7.57 -11.04
C VAL A 58 5.67 6.36 -10.64
N GLU A 59 6.50 5.82 -11.54
CA GLU A 59 7.41 4.73 -11.20
C GLU A 59 8.41 5.11 -10.11
N ASN A 60 8.97 6.32 -10.16
CA ASN A 60 9.92 6.79 -9.16
C ASN A 60 9.29 6.88 -7.76
N LEU A 61 8.00 7.25 -7.66
CA LEU A 61 7.25 7.29 -6.41
C LEU A 61 6.92 5.87 -5.92
N LEU A 62 6.27 5.06 -6.76
CA LEU A 62 5.89 3.68 -6.42
C LEU A 62 7.12 2.83 -6.01
N HIS A 63 8.26 3.05 -6.67
CA HIS A 63 9.51 2.33 -6.41
C HIS A 63 10.45 3.05 -5.42
N GLU A 64 9.97 4.11 -4.77
CA GLU A 64 10.69 4.85 -3.71
C GLU A 64 12.07 5.37 -4.14
N ARG A 65 12.25 5.64 -5.43
CA ARG A 65 13.55 6.02 -6.00
C ARG A 65 14.03 7.40 -5.50
N TYR A 66 13.11 8.21 -4.96
CA TYR A 66 13.38 9.51 -4.33
C TYR A 66 14.19 9.39 -3.02
N GLU A 67 14.11 8.25 -2.32
CA GLU A 67 14.93 7.97 -1.12
C GLU A 67 16.39 7.61 -1.49
N LEU A 68 16.59 6.98 -2.65
CA LEU A 68 17.91 6.51 -3.08
C LEU A 68 18.85 7.69 -3.43
N SER A 69 18.29 8.82 -3.84
CA SER A 69 19.00 10.02 -4.25
C SER A 69 19.34 10.98 -3.11
N GLY A 70 18.52 11.04 -2.05
CA GLY A 70 18.80 11.83 -0.85
C GLY A 70 20.06 11.37 -0.10
N ARG A 71 20.60 10.19 -0.46
CA ARG A 71 21.70 9.49 0.23
C ARG A 71 22.96 9.27 -0.62
N LYS A 72 23.11 9.95 -1.77
CA LYS A 72 24.39 9.95 -2.51
C LYS A 72 25.42 10.81 -1.76
N GLY A 73 26.21 10.21 -0.86
CA GLY A 73 27.30 10.92 -0.20
C GLY A 73 28.11 10.09 0.80
N LEU A 74 27.56 9.76 1.97
CA LEU A 74 28.30 9.08 3.03
C LEU A 74 27.47 8.10 3.90
N SER A 75 26.14 8.02 3.71
CA SER A 75 25.26 7.26 4.62
C SER A 75 24.93 5.82 4.16
N ARG A 76 25.16 5.45 2.89
CA ARG A 76 25.02 4.04 2.44
C ARG A 76 26.03 3.07 3.08
N LEU A 77 27.15 3.57 3.58
CA LEU A 77 28.15 2.74 4.27
C LEU A 77 28.05 2.85 5.80
N ALA A 78 27.56 3.98 6.32
CA ALA A 78 27.43 4.20 7.77
C ALA A 78 26.13 3.63 8.37
N GLU A 79 25.01 3.57 7.61
CA GLU A 79 23.72 3.06 8.12
C GLU A 79 23.28 1.69 7.57
N SER A 80 23.84 1.19 6.46
CA SER A 80 23.26 0.05 5.72
C SER A 80 24.18 -1.17 5.52
N GLY A 81 24.96 -1.52 6.53
CA GLY A 81 25.62 -2.82 6.55
C GLY A 81 26.03 -3.22 7.96
N LEU A 82 26.99 -2.50 8.54
CA LEU A 82 27.54 -2.82 9.86
C LEU A 82 26.57 -2.51 11.01
N SER A 83 25.92 -1.34 11.02
CA SER A 83 25.01 -0.95 12.11
C SER A 83 23.70 -1.73 12.12
N GLN A 84 23.11 -2.05 10.95
CA GLN A 84 21.99 -3.00 10.87
C GLN A 84 22.43 -4.44 11.19
N THR A 85 23.57 -4.93 10.70
CA THR A 85 24.06 -6.27 11.01
C THR A 85 24.35 -6.44 12.50
N VAL A 86 24.92 -5.42 13.14
CA VAL A 86 25.16 -5.36 14.59
C VAL A 86 23.84 -5.23 15.35
N TYR A 87 22.93 -4.33 14.94
CA TYR A 87 21.61 -4.19 15.58
C TYR A 87 20.80 -5.50 15.49
N TYR A 88 20.66 -6.09 14.31
CA TYR A 88 19.93 -7.35 14.12
C TYR A 88 20.69 -8.56 14.67
N GLY A 89 22.03 -8.49 14.80
CA GLY A 89 22.83 -9.49 15.51
C GLY A 89 22.68 -9.42 17.04
N LEU A 90 22.47 -8.21 17.59
CA LEU A 90 22.23 -7.98 19.01
C LEU A 90 20.74 -8.03 19.38
N ARG A 91 19.83 -7.89 18.40
CA ARG A 91 18.36 -7.88 18.58
C ARG A 91 17.82 -9.08 19.38
N PRO A 92 18.32 -10.32 19.20
CA PRO A 92 17.89 -11.47 20.02
C PRO A 92 18.24 -11.34 21.51
N PHE A 93 19.25 -10.54 21.85
CA PHE A 93 19.76 -10.37 23.22
C PHE A 93 19.19 -9.14 23.93
N LEU A 94 18.39 -8.31 23.24
CA LEU A 94 17.82 -7.09 23.79
C LEU A 94 16.36 -7.31 24.25
N PRO A 95 16.04 -7.06 25.53
CA PRO A 95 14.65 -7.02 26.01
C PRO A 95 13.78 -6.10 25.13
N VAL A 96 12.51 -6.48 24.92
CA VAL A 96 11.53 -5.73 24.10
C VAL A 96 11.46 -4.25 24.53
N SER A 97 11.51 -4.00 25.84
CA SER A 97 11.50 -2.66 26.43
C SER A 97 12.68 -1.80 25.95
N ILE A 98 13.89 -2.36 25.83
CA ILE A 98 15.07 -1.62 25.37
C ILE A 98 14.99 -1.39 23.85
N ARG A 99 14.56 -2.40 23.07
CA ARG A 99 14.37 -2.28 21.62
C ARG A 99 13.39 -1.15 21.28
N LYS A 100 12.27 -1.08 22.00
CA LYS A 100 11.25 -0.03 21.88
C LYS A 100 11.83 1.38 22.11
N HIS A 101 12.65 1.58 23.15
CA HIS A 101 13.24 2.89 23.43
C HIS A 101 14.30 3.31 22.40
N LEU A 102 15.15 2.38 21.95
CA LEU A 102 16.13 2.65 20.90
C LEU A 102 15.44 2.99 19.57
N GLN A 103 14.38 2.27 19.23
CA GLN A 103 13.62 2.52 18.02
C GLN A 103 12.87 3.86 18.09
N ARG A 104 12.24 4.21 19.22
CA ARG A 104 11.64 5.54 19.45
C ARG A 104 12.64 6.68 19.26
N ARG A 105 13.87 6.50 19.76
CA ARG A 105 14.94 7.49 19.57
C ARG A 105 15.39 7.58 18.12
N ARG A 106 15.56 6.45 17.42
CA ARG A 106 15.94 6.42 16.00
C ARG A 106 14.86 7.03 15.11
N LEU A 107 13.59 6.86 15.47
CA LEU A 107 12.44 7.40 14.76
C LEU A 107 12.06 8.81 15.24
N SER A 108 12.82 9.44 16.13
CA SER A 108 12.54 10.81 16.56
C SER A 108 12.59 11.78 15.37
N GLY A 109 11.82 12.86 15.43
CA GLY A 109 11.70 13.81 14.32
C GLY A 109 10.89 13.31 13.13
N TRP A 110 10.23 12.15 13.22
CA TRP A 110 9.32 11.65 12.17
C TRP A 110 8.23 12.65 11.77
N GLN A 111 7.80 13.50 12.71
CA GLN A 111 6.81 14.57 12.47
C GLN A 111 7.32 15.68 11.57
N ASN A 112 8.65 15.82 11.43
CA ASN A 112 9.29 16.85 10.62
C ASN A 112 9.61 16.38 9.20
N LEU A 113 9.32 15.11 8.88
CA LEU A 113 9.49 14.58 7.54
C LEU A 113 8.41 15.19 6.63
N ALA A 114 8.84 15.89 5.58
CA ALA A 114 7.94 16.58 4.67
C ALA A 114 7.31 15.65 3.62
N PHE A 115 7.94 14.49 3.35
CA PHE A 115 7.51 13.57 2.31
C PHE A 115 7.96 12.13 2.62
N PRO A 116 7.13 11.11 2.37
CA PRO A 116 5.72 11.18 1.95
C PRO A 116 4.81 11.93 2.93
N HIS A 117 3.66 12.42 2.49
CA HIS A 117 2.72 13.17 3.31
C HIS A 117 2.06 12.28 4.38
N TRP A 118 2.23 12.63 5.66
CA TRP A 118 1.59 11.94 6.78
C TRP A 118 0.18 12.48 7.03
N PRO A 119 -0.83 11.66 7.43
CA PRO A 119 -0.74 10.23 7.75
C PRO A 119 -0.99 9.28 6.57
N VAL A 120 -1.38 9.83 5.42
CA VAL A 120 -1.68 9.11 4.18
C VAL A 120 -1.22 9.98 3.03
N ASP A 121 -0.47 9.42 2.10
CA ASP A 121 0.02 10.09 0.91
C ASP A 121 -0.74 9.60 -0.31
N ARG A 122 -1.27 10.54 -1.10
CA ARG A 122 -2.06 10.29 -2.31
C ARG A 122 -1.43 10.91 -3.56
N THR A 123 -0.15 11.24 -3.52
CA THR A 123 0.50 12.01 -4.58
C THR A 123 0.46 11.29 -5.93
N VAL A 124 0.51 9.95 -5.96
CA VAL A 124 0.31 9.19 -7.21
C VAL A 124 -1.12 9.38 -7.75
N GLU A 125 -2.14 9.36 -6.90
CA GLU A 125 -3.52 9.61 -7.31
C GLU A 125 -3.72 11.06 -7.80
N GLU A 126 -3.14 12.05 -7.12
CA GLU A 126 -3.19 13.45 -7.53
C GLU A 126 -2.58 13.69 -8.92
N ILE A 127 -1.44 13.03 -9.20
CA ILE A 127 -0.80 13.07 -10.52
C ILE A 127 -1.74 12.48 -11.58
N HIS A 128 -2.29 11.28 -11.35
CA HIS A 128 -3.21 10.64 -12.30
C HIS A 128 -4.47 11.47 -12.56
N GLU A 129 -5.09 12.00 -11.50
CA GLU A 129 -6.27 12.87 -11.61
C GLU A 129 -5.95 14.14 -12.41
N ARG A 130 -4.80 14.76 -12.16
CA ARG A 130 -4.37 15.97 -12.89
C ARG A 130 -4.15 15.67 -14.37
N LEU A 131 -3.46 14.59 -14.69
CA LEU A 131 -3.19 14.17 -16.07
C LEU A 131 -4.50 13.90 -16.83
N LEU A 132 -5.44 13.22 -16.17
CA LEU A 132 -6.74 12.93 -16.74
C LEU A 132 -7.57 14.22 -16.95
N LEU A 133 -7.56 15.14 -15.98
CA LEU A 133 -8.23 16.44 -16.09
C LEU A 133 -7.68 17.26 -17.26
N LEU A 134 -6.36 17.36 -17.38
CA LEU A 134 -5.70 18.06 -18.50
C LEU A 134 -6.09 17.44 -19.83
N SER A 135 -6.09 16.11 -19.92
CA SER A 135 -6.45 15.38 -21.13
C SER A 135 -7.91 15.60 -21.54
N LEU A 136 -8.84 15.60 -20.58
CA LEU A 136 -10.26 15.89 -20.83
C LEU A 136 -10.47 17.33 -21.30
N LYS A 137 -9.85 18.30 -20.62
CA LYS A 137 -9.94 19.73 -20.98
C LYS A 137 -9.37 19.98 -22.38
N ALA A 138 -8.19 19.44 -22.70
CA ALA A 138 -7.55 19.63 -24.00
C ALA A 138 -8.40 19.05 -25.15
N LYS A 139 -9.12 17.95 -24.92
CA LYS A 139 -10.02 17.33 -25.91
C LYS A 139 -11.45 17.88 -25.90
N GLY A 140 -11.76 18.85 -25.05
CA GLY A 140 -13.13 19.38 -24.88
C GLY A 140 -14.14 18.34 -24.37
N LEU A 141 -13.67 17.27 -23.72
CA LEU A 141 -14.52 16.19 -23.20
C LEU A 141 -14.99 16.53 -21.79
N GLN A 142 -16.29 16.38 -21.53
CA GLN A 142 -16.87 16.58 -20.20
C GLN A 142 -16.68 15.38 -19.27
N ARG A 143 -16.58 14.17 -19.84
CA ARG A 143 -16.40 12.93 -19.09
C ARG A 143 -15.75 11.83 -19.92
N VAL A 144 -15.14 10.86 -19.24
CA VAL A 144 -14.67 9.61 -19.84
C VAL A 144 -15.15 8.41 -19.02
N PRO A 145 -15.62 7.32 -19.66
CA PRO A 145 -15.96 6.08 -18.98
C PRO A 145 -14.68 5.31 -18.58
N PHE A 146 -14.74 4.59 -17.47
CA PHE A 146 -13.71 3.64 -17.07
C PHE A 146 -14.32 2.49 -16.26
N VAL A 147 -13.56 1.40 -16.10
CA VAL A 147 -13.94 0.30 -15.21
C VAL A 147 -13.69 0.74 -13.78
N TRP A 148 -14.74 0.77 -12.94
CA TRP A 148 -14.62 1.18 -11.54
C TRP A 148 -13.56 0.38 -10.78
N PHE A 149 -12.98 0.95 -9.73
CA PHE A 149 -11.83 0.38 -9.03
C PHE A 149 -12.15 -0.94 -8.34
N TRP A 150 -13.27 -1.03 -7.64
CA TRP A 150 -13.64 -2.16 -6.79
C TRP A 150 -14.86 -2.91 -7.33
N PRO A 151 -15.03 -4.21 -7.01
CA PRO A 151 -16.14 -4.99 -7.51
C PRO A 151 -17.47 -4.48 -6.95
N ASN A 152 -18.54 -4.74 -7.68
CA ASN A 152 -19.93 -4.40 -7.35
C ASN A 152 -20.17 -2.91 -7.03
N GLY A 153 -19.29 -2.02 -7.50
CA GLY A 153 -19.40 -0.58 -7.23
C GLY A 153 -18.99 -0.17 -5.82
N ALA A 154 -18.29 -1.04 -5.08
CA ALA A 154 -17.78 -0.70 -3.75
C ALA A 154 -16.90 0.55 -3.81
N ARG A 155 -17.01 1.46 -2.84
CA ARG A 155 -16.36 2.77 -2.93
C ARG A 155 -14.88 2.73 -2.58
N SER A 156 -14.49 1.81 -1.71
CA SER A 156 -13.13 1.55 -1.24
C SER A 156 -13.00 0.06 -0.92
N CYS A 157 -11.79 -0.38 -0.55
CA CYS A 157 -11.54 -1.73 -0.08
C CYS A 157 -10.77 -1.72 1.24
N ALA A 158 -10.99 -2.73 2.07
CA ALA A 158 -10.14 -3.01 3.22
C ALA A 158 -9.67 -4.47 3.23
N ILE A 159 -8.43 -4.68 3.63
CA ILE A 159 -7.86 -5.99 3.95
C ILE A 159 -7.27 -5.95 5.36
N MET A 160 -7.57 -6.99 6.15
CA MET A 160 -7.00 -7.19 7.48
C MET A 160 -5.92 -8.27 7.42
N THR A 161 -4.76 -8.00 8.01
CA THR A 161 -3.60 -8.89 7.93
C THR A 161 -2.91 -9.04 9.28
N HIS A 162 -2.38 -10.24 9.55
CA HIS A 162 -1.80 -10.64 10.82
C HIS A 162 -0.39 -11.22 10.69
N ASP A 163 0.60 -10.45 11.13
CA ASP A 163 2.00 -10.87 11.19
C ASP A 163 2.25 -11.68 12.46
N VAL A 164 2.35 -13.01 12.31
CA VAL A 164 2.55 -13.94 13.42
C VAL A 164 4.05 -14.09 13.67
N GLU A 165 4.59 -13.38 14.65
CA GLU A 165 6.05 -13.25 14.83
C GLU A 165 6.64 -14.21 15.87
N GLU A 166 5.90 -14.56 16.93
CA GLU A 166 6.39 -15.39 18.02
C GLU A 166 5.39 -16.49 18.42
N LEU A 167 5.87 -17.47 19.21
CA LEU A 167 5.06 -18.62 19.63
C LEU A 167 3.78 -18.23 20.39
N ALA A 168 3.83 -17.16 21.18
CA ALA A 168 2.66 -16.66 21.90
C ALA A 168 1.59 -16.15 20.94
N GLY A 169 1.96 -15.35 19.94
CA GLY A 169 1.05 -14.91 18.89
C GLY A 169 0.47 -16.08 18.09
N ARG A 170 1.32 -17.06 17.72
CA ARG A 170 0.87 -18.30 17.05
C ARG A 170 -0.21 -19.04 17.84
N ASN A 171 -0.01 -19.18 19.15
CA ASN A 171 -1.00 -19.84 20.03
C ASN A 171 -2.27 -19.02 20.23
N PHE A 172 -2.22 -17.72 19.94
CA PHE A 172 -3.36 -16.81 20.01
C PHE A 172 -4.13 -16.68 18.67
N CYS A 173 -3.66 -17.31 17.59
CA CYS A 173 -4.33 -17.24 16.28
C CYS A 173 -5.80 -17.71 16.31
N SER A 174 -6.12 -18.77 17.05
CA SER A 174 -7.50 -19.28 17.11
C SER A 174 -8.48 -18.30 17.80
N PRO A 175 -8.16 -17.78 19.01
CA PRO A 175 -8.92 -16.67 19.59
C PRO A 175 -8.96 -15.39 18.72
N LEU A 176 -7.88 -15.08 17.99
CA LEU A 176 -7.87 -13.94 17.08
C LEU A 176 -8.86 -14.14 15.92
N MET A 177 -8.88 -15.33 15.32
CA MET A 177 -9.90 -15.65 14.33
C MET A 177 -11.31 -15.47 14.91
N ASP A 178 -11.58 -15.89 16.16
CA ASP A 178 -12.91 -15.67 16.78
C ASP A 178 -13.31 -14.17 16.81
N LEU A 179 -12.35 -13.27 17.07
CA LEU A 179 -12.59 -11.81 17.06
C LEU A 179 -12.95 -11.32 15.66
N ASP A 180 -12.20 -11.75 14.65
CA ASP A 180 -12.42 -11.36 13.25
C ASP A 180 -13.76 -11.89 12.74
N GLU A 181 -14.06 -13.15 13.03
CA GLU A 181 -15.32 -13.78 12.64
C GLU A 181 -16.53 -13.10 13.29
N ALA A 182 -16.42 -12.69 14.55
CA ALA A 182 -17.47 -11.95 15.25
C ALA A 182 -17.79 -10.61 14.59
N ALA A 183 -16.81 -9.96 13.96
CA ALA A 183 -17.01 -8.74 13.16
C ALA A 183 -17.43 -9.02 11.70
N GLY A 184 -17.50 -10.29 11.30
CA GLY A 184 -17.73 -10.69 9.92
C GLY A 184 -16.59 -10.27 8.99
N ILE A 185 -15.36 -10.26 9.48
CA ILE A 185 -14.14 -9.92 8.74
C ILE A 185 -13.32 -11.20 8.60
N ARG A 186 -12.79 -11.44 7.41
CA ARG A 186 -11.79 -12.50 7.17
C ARG A 186 -10.46 -11.84 6.89
N SER A 187 -9.43 -12.30 7.58
CA SER A 187 -8.09 -11.77 7.52
C SER A 187 -7.11 -12.78 6.89
N SER A 188 -5.89 -12.33 6.64
CA SER A 188 -4.79 -13.19 6.25
C SER A 188 -3.75 -13.29 7.36
N PHE A 189 -3.17 -14.47 7.53
CA PHE A 189 -2.11 -14.75 8.50
C PHE A 189 -0.78 -14.92 7.77
N GLN A 190 0.16 -14.05 8.08
CA GLN A 190 1.52 -14.06 7.57
C GLN A 190 2.36 -14.91 8.53
N ILE A 191 2.72 -16.12 8.09
CA ILE A 191 3.39 -17.13 8.91
C ILE A 191 4.90 -17.13 8.64
N VAL A 192 5.69 -16.99 9.71
CA VAL A 192 7.16 -17.14 9.64
C VAL A 192 7.49 -18.64 9.67
N PRO A 193 8.05 -19.21 8.58
CA PRO A 193 8.16 -20.66 8.47
C PRO A 193 9.25 -21.29 9.34
N GLU A 194 10.31 -20.54 9.68
CA GLU A 194 11.46 -21.09 10.40
C GLU A 194 11.80 -20.33 11.68
N VAL A 195 12.45 -21.04 12.61
CA VAL A 195 13.09 -20.53 13.85
C VAL A 195 12.13 -20.00 14.92
N ARG A 196 11.08 -19.26 14.55
CA ARG A 196 10.20 -18.57 15.50
C ARG A 196 9.32 -19.50 16.32
N TYR A 197 8.68 -20.45 15.65
CA TYR A 197 7.77 -21.40 16.27
C TYR A 197 7.50 -22.59 15.33
N PRO A 198 7.04 -23.74 15.86
CA PRO A 198 6.59 -24.85 15.03
C PRO A 198 5.31 -24.49 14.28
N VAL A 199 5.35 -24.60 12.95
CA VAL A 199 4.18 -24.50 12.08
C VAL A 199 3.63 -25.91 11.86
N THR A 200 2.57 -26.26 12.59
CA THR A 200 1.94 -27.58 12.49
C THR A 200 0.91 -27.60 11.36
N GLY A 201 0.74 -28.75 10.69
CA GLY A 201 -0.32 -28.92 9.69
C GLY A 201 -1.70 -28.56 10.26
N THR A 202 -1.96 -28.91 11.52
CA THR A 202 -3.19 -28.56 12.23
C THR A 202 -3.47 -27.06 12.31
N LEU A 203 -2.45 -26.22 12.49
CA LEU A 203 -2.60 -24.76 12.51
C LEU A 203 -3.02 -24.25 11.12
N LEU A 204 -2.34 -24.73 10.08
CA LEU A 204 -2.63 -24.32 8.70
C LEU A 204 -4.03 -24.80 8.27
N ASP A 205 -4.39 -26.03 8.64
CA ASP A 205 -5.70 -26.60 8.34
C ASP A 205 -6.82 -25.86 9.08
N GLU A 206 -6.61 -25.44 10.33
CA GLU A 206 -7.58 -24.62 11.07
C GLU A 206 -7.84 -23.28 10.39
N ILE A 207 -6.77 -22.54 10.03
CA ILE A 207 -6.88 -21.23 9.34
C ILE A 207 -7.67 -21.39 8.04
N ARG A 208 -7.35 -22.41 7.23
CA ARG A 208 -8.06 -22.68 5.97
C ARG A 208 -9.52 -23.09 6.18
N ALA A 209 -9.78 -23.99 7.13
CA ALA A 209 -11.13 -24.50 7.39
C ALA A 209 -12.10 -23.40 7.82
N ARG A 210 -11.59 -22.36 8.48
CA ARG A 210 -12.35 -21.17 8.90
C ARG A 210 -12.48 -20.10 7.81
N GLY A 211 -11.86 -20.30 6.66
CA GLY A 211 -11.94 -19.42 5.49
C GLY A 211 -10.95 -18.26 5.50
N PHE A 212 -9.96 -18.27 6.40
CA PHE A 212 -8.89 -17.28 6.43
C PHE A 212 -7.80 -17.61 5.40
N GLU A 213 -6.90 -16.66 5.17
CA GLU A 213 -5.79 -16.81 4.23
C GLU A 213 -4.46 -17.05 4.93
N ILE A 214 -3.57 -17.82 4.30
CA ILE A 214 -2.21 -18.06 4.75
C ILE A 214 -1.25 -17.45 3.73
N ASN A 215 -0.33 -16.62 4.21
CA ASN A 215 0.75 -16.00 3.45
C ASN A 215 2.10 -16.31 4.11
N VAL A 216 3.19 -16.20 3.36
CA VAL A 216 4.55 -16.41 3.91
C VAL A 216 5.12 -15.09 4.43
N HIS A 217 5.66 -15.11 5.65
CA HIS A 217 6.26 -13.94 6.30
C HIS A 217 7.77 -14.08 6.47
N ASP A 218 8.55 -13.58 5.51
CA ASP A 218 10.00 -13.81 5.45
C ASP A 218 10.33 -15.33 5.54
N LEU A 219 11.57 -15.68 5.83
CA LEU A 219 11.98 -17.05 6.14
C LEU A 219 12.00 -17.30 7.65
N ASN A 220 12.66 -16.41 8.39
CA ASN A 220 12.91 -16.55 9.83
C ASN A 220 12.77 -15.21 10.58
N HIS A 221 12.32 -14.16 9.86
CA HIS A 221 12.10 -12.84 10.40
C HIS A 221 13.35 -12.24 11.09
N ASP A 222 14.55 -12.50 10.56
CA ASP A 222 15.82 -12.01 11.14
C ASP A 222 16.26 -10.62 10.65
N GLY A 223 15.49 -10.02 9.73
CA GLY A 223 15.75 -8.71 9.13
C GLY A 223 16.84 -8.73 8.04
N ARG A 224 17.34 -9.90 7.64
CA ARG A 224 18.49 -10.05 6.72
C ARG A 224 18.12 -10.51 5.32
N LEU A 225 16.83 -10.69 5.00
CA LEU A 225 16.40 -11.12 3.66
C LEU A 225 16.97 -10.24 2.55
N PHE A 226 17.01 -8.92 2.75
CA PHE A 226 17.54 -7.95 1.79
C PHE A 226 18.97 -7.48 2.08
N SER A 227 19.72 -8.18 2.94
CA SER A 227 21.08 -7.77 3.34
C SER A 227 22.11 -7.84 2.20
N GLY A 228 21.88 -8.70 1.21
CA GLY A 228 22.71 -8.86 0.03
C GLY A 228 22.07 -9.79 -0.99
N ARG A 229 22.43 -9.63 -2.27
CA ARG A 229 21.78 -10.37 -3.38
C ARG A 229 21.96 -11.88 -3.26
N ALA A 230 23.15 -12.35 -2.89
CA ALA A 230 23.42 -13.79 -2.72
C ALA A 230 22.59 -14.40 -1.58
N GLU A 231 22.48 -13.70 -0.45
CA GLU A 231 21.68 -14.15 0.70
C GLU A 231 20.19 -14.13 0.39
N PHE A 232 19.71 -13.09 -0.32
CA PHE A 232 18.35 -13.02 -0.83
C PHE A 232 18.02 -14.24 -1.70
N LEU A 233 18.85 -14.54 -2.71
CA LEU A 233 18.64 -15.69 -3.60
C LEU A 233 18.65 -17.03 -2.85
N ARG A 234 19.50 -17.15 -1.82
CA ARG A 234 19.54 -18.35 -0.97
C ARG A 234 18.26 -18.51 -0.15
N LYS A 235 17.80 -17.44 0.51
CA LYS A 235 16.60 -17.48 1.35
C LYS A 235 15.32 -17.63 0.52
N ILE A 236 15.24 -16.96 -0.63
CA ILE A 236 14.01 -16.93 -1.42
C ILE A 236 13.65 -18.32 -1.98
N GLN A 237 14.65 -19.16 -2.29
CA GLN A 237 14.42 -20.55 -2.69
C GLN A 237 13.66 -21.34 -1.63
N ARG A 238 14.00 -21.16 -0.34
CA ARG A 238 13.31 -21.81 0.78
C ARG A 238 11.94 -21.18 1.01
N ILE A 239 11.84 -19.85 0.91
CA ILE A 239 10.56 -19.14 0.98
C ILE A 239 9.57 -19.67 -0.07
N HIS A 240 10.00 -19.90 -1.32
CA HIS A 240 9.14 -20.47 -2.37
C HIS A 240 8.74 -21.93 -2.09
N GLN A 241 9.61 -22.71 -1.44
CA GLN A 241 9.24 -24.04 -0.98
C GLN A 241 8.08 -23.97 0.02
N TYR A 242 8.19 -23.13 1.04
CA TYR A 242 7.10 -22.92 1.99
C TYR A 242 5.84 -22.33 1.35
N ALA A 243 5.99 -21.45 0.36
CA ALA A 243 4.84 -20.93 -0.38
C ALA A 243 4.03 -22.06 -1.04
N ARG A 244 4.72 -23.04 -1.66
CA ARG A 244 4.08 -24.23 -2.23
C ARG A 244 3.48 -25.14 -1.16
N GLU A 245 4.21 -25.40 -0.08
CA GLU A 245 3.74 -26.25 1.03
C GLU A 245 2.50 -25.66 1.73
N TYR A 246 2.46 -24.34 1.87
CA TYR A 246 1.36 -23.63 2.52
C TYR A 246 0.23 -23.28 1.55
N GLY A 247 0.43 -23.45 0.24
CA GLY A 247 -0.50 -22.95 -0.77
C GLY A 247 -0.68 -21.43 -0.71
N ALA A 248 0.37 -20.72 -0.29
CA ALA A 248 0.36 -19.28 -0.10
C ALA A 248 0.62 -18.55 -1.42
N LEU A 249 -0.27 -17.62 -1.77
CA LEU A 249 -0.12 -16.76 -2.95
C LEU A 249 0.59 -15.44 -2.62
N GLY A 250 0.56 -15.04 -1.36
CA GLY A 250 1.11 -13.78 -0.87
C GLY A 250 2.40 -13.91 -0.07
N PHE A 251 3.19 -12.84 -0.15
CA PHE A 251 4.39 -12.65 0.63
C PHE A 251 4.31 -11.37 1.47
N ARG A 252 4.98 -11.37 2.63
CA ARG A 252 5.34 -10.17 3.37
C ARG A 252 6.75 -10.28 3.92
N SER A 253 7.58 -9.29 3.64
CA SER A 253 8.94 -9.24 4.17
C SER A 253 8.95 -8.91 5.66
N GLY A 254 9.95 -9.44 6.36
CA GLY A 254 10.10 -9.12 7.78
C GLY A 254 10.37 -7.64 7.99
N VAL A 255 9.68 -7.05 8.96
CA VAL A 255 9.73 -5.62 9.32
C VAL A 255 9.56 -4.66 8.12
N LEU A 256 8.89 -5.11 7.06
CA LEU A 256 8.71 -4.38 5.79
C LEU A 256 10.02 -3.94 5.11
N HIS A 257 11.12 -4.64 5.37
CA HIS A 257 12.37 -4.42 4.63
C HIS A 257 12.17 -4.79 3.16
N ARG A 258 12.67 -3.96 2.24
CA ARG A 258 12.36 -4.14 0.82
C ARG A 258 13.49 -3.65 -0.09
N ASN A 259 13.65 -4.36 -1.20
CA ASN A 259 14.43 -3.94 -2.35
C ASN A 259 13.66 -4.34 -3.61
N GLN A 260 12.86 -3.41 -4.13
CA GLN A 260 11.94 -3.66 -5.24
C GLN A 260 12.66 -4.08 -6.54
N ALA A 261 13.93 -3.70 -6.72
CA ALA A 261 14.74 -4.15 -7.86
C ALA A 261 14.97 -5.67 -7.89
N TRP A 262 14.73 -6.37 -6.78
CA TRP A 262 14.87 -7.83 -6.67
C TRP A 262 13.54 -8.58 -6.74
N TYR A 263 12.41 -7.88 -6.91
CA TYR A 263 11.09 -8.50 -6.93
C TYR A 263 10.86 -9.40 -8.14
N GLY A 264 11.69 -9.28 -9.19
CA GLY A 264 11.67 -10.18 -10.34
C GLY A 264 11.90 -11.66 -9.98
N ASP A 265 12.55 -11.94 -8.86
CA ASP A 265 12.77 -13.31 -8.36
C ASP A 265 11.70 -13.78 -7.38
N LEU A 266 10.69 -12.96 -7.05
CA LEU A 266 9.56 -13.41 -6.23
C LEU A 266 8.62 -14.27 -7.08
N GLU A 267 8.33 -15.48 -6.62
CA GLU A 267 7.33 -16.39 -7.22
C GLU A 267 6.00 -16.34 -6.46
N PHE A 268 5.58 -15.13 -6.10
CA PHE A 268 4.28 -14.85 -5.46
C PHE A 268 3.35 -14.11 -6.41
N SER A 269 2.05 -14.22 -6.16
CA SER A 269 1.05 -13.43 -6.90
C SER A 269 1.02 -12.00 -6.39
N TYR A 270 1.13 -11.80 -5.08
CA TYR A 270 1.16 -10.46 -4.49
C TYR A 270 2.15 -10.33 -3.34
N ASP A 271 2.56 -9.10 -3.08
CA ASP A 271 3.37 -8.67 -1.94
C ASP A 271 2.61 -7.61 -1.13
N MET A 272 2.95 -7.50 0.15
CA MET A 272 2.37 -6.54 1.10
C MET A 272 3.47 -5.92 1.98
N SER A 273 4.59 -5.53 1.35
CA SER A 273 5.80 -5.10 2.06
C SER A 273 6.11 -3.62 1.89
N ILE A 274 5.39 -2.91 1.02
CA ILE A 274 5.64 -1.50 0.70
C ILE A 274 4.62 -0.62 1.42
N PRO A 275 5.04 0.23 2.38
CA PRO A 275 4.12 1.16 3.02
C PRO A 275 3.69 2.28 2.07
N ASN A 276 2.55 2.90 2.35
CA ASN A 276 2.17 4.18 1.76
C ASN A 276 3.06 5.31 2.31
N VAL A 277 3.24 5.35 3.64
CA VAL A 277 4.10 6.31 4.36
C VAL A 277 4.95 5.61 5.43
N GLY A 278 6.24 5.46 5.16
CA GLY A 278 7.23 4.82 6.05
C GLY A 278 7.82 5.72 7.15
N HIS A 279 7.04 6.69 7.66
CA HIS A 279 7.50 7.65 8.69
C HIS A 279 7.73 7.02 10.06
N LEU A 280 7.23 5.82 10.32
CA LEU A 280 7.45 5.10 11.58
C LEU A 280 8.05 3.71 11.36
N ASP A 281 8.43 3.37 10.12
CA ASP A 281 8.98 2.07 9.78
C ASP A 281 10.52 2.05 9.90
N PRO A 282 11.13 0.87 10.16
CA PRO A 282 12.59 0.72 10.23
C PRO A 282 13.32 1.13 8.94
N GLN A 283 12.65 0.96 7.80
CA GLN A 283 13.08 1.43 6.47
C GLN A 283 12.13 2.57 6.02
N ARG A 284 12.70 3.78 5.91
CA ARG A 284 12.03 4.98 5.37
C ARG A 284 11.59 4.79 3.92
N GLY A 285 10.70 5.67 3.47
CA GLY A 285 10.15 5.69 2.12
C GLY A 285 8.63 5.63 2.15
N GLY A 286 8.03 5.08 1.11
CA GLY A 286 6.59 5.00 0.90
C GLY A 286 6.24 5.08 -0.59
N CYS A 287 5.29 4.28 -1.04
CA CYS A 287 4.91 4.27 -2.47
C CYS A 287 4.07 5.47 -2.90
N CYS A 288 3.59 6.30 -1.95
CA CYS A 288 2.75 7.48 -2.24
C CYS A 288 1.45 7.17 -3.01
N SER A 289 0.99 5.92 -2.96
CA SER A 289 -0.24 5.47 -3.61
C SER A 289 -1.16 4.75 -2.62
N LEU A 290 -2.45 4.99 -2.80
CA LEU A 290 -3.54 4.30 -2.12
C LEU A 290 -3.99 3.03 -2.82
N MET A 291 -3.52 2.80 -4.05
CA MET A 291 -4.01 1.75 -4.93
C MET A 291 -3.00 0.62 -5.06
N PRO A 292 -3.45 -0.63 -5.22
CA PRO A 292 -2.56 -1.71 -5.64
C PRO A 292 -1.94 -1.45 -7.01
N PHE A 293 -0.67 -1.83 -7.17
CA PHE A 293 0.10 -1.61 -8.39
C PHE A 293 1.00 -2.80 -8.72
N PHE A 294 1.32 -3.00 -10.00
CA PHE A 294 2.14 -4.14 -10.43
C PHE A 294 3.63 -3.81 -10.43
N ILE A 295 4.43 -4.69 -9.81
CA ILE A 295 5.88 -4.73 -9.96
C ILE A 295 6.21 -6.00 -10.78
N GLY A 296 6.32 -5.82 -12.09
CA GLY A 296 6.41 -6.95 -13.02
C GLY A 296 5.15 -7.83 -12.92
N LYS A 297 5.31 -9.08 -12.47
CA LYS A 297 4.19 -10.03 -12.30
C LYS A 297 3.54 -9.97 -10.92
N VAL A 298 4.20 -9.37 -9.93
CA VAL A 298 3.74 -9.30 -8.54
C VAL A 298 2.82 -8.09 -8.38
N LEU A 299 1.66 -8.26 -7.77
CA LEU A 299 0.82 -7.15 -7.35
C LEU A 299 1.26 -6.68 -5.96
N GLU A 300 1.67 -5.44 -5.81
CA GLU A 300 1.83 -4.83 -4.49
C GLU A 300 0.45 -4.41 -3.95
N LEU A 301 0.14 -4.84 -2.73
CA LEU A 301 -0.98 -4.35 -1.93
C LEU A 301 -0.39 -3.45 -0.83
N PRO A 302 -0.25 -2.13 -1.06
CA PRO A 302 0.53 -1.27 -0.18
C PRO A 302 -0.04 -1.23 1.24
N VAL A 303 0.82 -1.13 2.25
CA VAL A 303 0.41 -0.96 3.66
C VAL A 303 0.04 0.51 3.87
N THR A 304 -1.25 0.82 3.77
CA THR A 304 -1.77 2.19 3.78
C THR A 304 -2.15 2.71 5.16
N MET A 305 -2.25 1.83 6.15
CA MET A 305 -2.55 2.21 7.53
C MET A 305 -1.35 1.94 8.44
N ILE A 306 -1.23 2.72 9.52
CA ILE A 306 -0.16 2.51 10.51
C ILE A 306 -0.28 1.10 11.12
N GLN A 307 0.84 0.42 11.32
CA GLN A 307 0.86 -0.87 12.00
C GLN A 307 0.59 -0.70 13.51
N ASP A 308 -0.05 -1.69 14.11
CA ASP A 308 -0.29 -1.75 15.56
C ASP A 308 1.01 -1.63 16.38
N TYR A 309 2.13 -2.17 15.91
CA TYR A 309 3.43 -2.00 16.54
C TYR A 309 3.81 -0.52 16.68
N SER A 310 3.72 0.23 15.59
CA SER A 310 4.06 1.65 15.58
C SER A 310 3.09 2.45 16.45
N LEU A 311 1.80 2.11 16.43
CA LEU A 311 0.79 2.74 17.25
C LEU A 311 1.03 2.50 18.77
N PHE A 312 1.09 1.25 19.20
CA PHE A 312 1.19 0.86 20.62
C PHE A 312 2.60 1.05 21.18
N HIS A 313 3.63 0.71 20.40
CA HIS A 313 5.00 0.68 20.87
C HIS A 313 5.80 1.92 20.52
N ILE A 314 5.52 2.63 19.42
CA ILE A 314 6.22 3.88 19.11
C ILE A 314 5.44 5.08 19.65
N LEU A 315 4.19 5.25 19.23
CA LEU A 315 3.36 6.39 19.60
C LEU A 315 2.76 6.28 21.01
N ASN A 316 2.64 5.06 21.54
CA ASN A 316 1.98 4.80 22.83
C ASN A 316 0.49 5.20 22.84
N ASP A 317 -0.15 5.16 21.68
CA ASP A 317 -1.55 5.46 21.50
C ASP A 317 -2.34 4.15 21.49
N TYR A 318 -3.43 4.09 22.26
CA TYR A 318 -4.32 2.93 22.34
C TYR A 318 -5.78 3.35 22.03
N SER A 319 -5.93 4.42 21.25
CA SER A 319 -7.17 4.81 20.61
C SER A 319 -7.20 4.32 19.15
N ILE A 320 -8.36 4.43 18.51
CA ILE A 320 -8.48 4.19 17.06
C ILE A 320 -8.37 5.48 16.23
N GLU A 321 -8.10 6.64 16.84
CA GLU A 321 -8.23 7.95 16.17
C GLU A 321 -7.35 8.08 14.91
N LEU A 322 -6.09 7.64 15.01
CA LEU A 322 -5.19 7.67 13.87
C LEU A 322 -5.65 6.71 12.76
N TRP A 323 -6.06 5.49 13.12
CA TRP A 323 -6.61 4.53 12.16
C TRP A 323 -7.88 5.04 11.50
N ALA A 324 -8.82 5.61 12.26
CA ALA A 324 -10.06 6.18 11.73
C ALA A 324 -9.78 7.34 10.76
N ARG A 325 -8.83 8.23 11.09
CA ARG A 325 -8.42 9.31 10.18
C ARG A 325 -7.80 8.78 8.89
N GLN A 326 -6.93 7.77 8.97
CA GLN A 326 -6.36 7.14 7.77
C GLN A 326 -7.44 6.45 6.94
N LEU A 327 -8.35 5.70 7.56
CA LEU A 327 -9.46 5.02 6.90
C LEU A 327 -10.40 6.00 6.19
N SER A 328 -10.72 7.15 6.81
CA SER A 328 -11.52 8.21 6.17
C SER A 328 -10.82 8.75 4.93
N ALA A 329 -9.55 9.14 5.04
CA ALA A 329 -8.77 9.66 3.93
C ALA A 329 -8.64 8.66 2.77
N ILE A 330 -8.46 7.37 3.08
CA ILE A 330 -8.39 6.29 2.08
C ILE A 330 -9.77 6.10 1.41
N THR A 331 -10.84 6.04 2.20
CA THR A 331 -12.19 5.78 1.70
C THR A 331 -12.74 6.92 0.84
N GLU A 332 -12.46 8.17 1.23
CA GLU A 332 -12.81 9.36 0.45
C GLU A 332 -12.13 9.40 -0.92
N ASN A 333 -11.00 8.69 -1.07
CA ASN A 333 -10.19 8.64 -2.29
C ASN A 333 -10.19 7.25 -2.94
N HIS A 334 -11.19 6.43 -2.62
CA HIS A 334 -11.42 5.12 -3.21
C HIS A 334 -10.26 4.13 -3.08
N GLY A 335 -9.38 4.29 -2.08
CA GLY A 335 -8.18 3.48 -1.92
C GLY A 335 -8.40 2.12 -1.26
N LEU A 336 -7.30 1.40 -1.12
CA LEU A 336 -7.18 0.19 -0.31
C LEU A 336 -6.73 0.57 1.12
N ALA A 337 -7.47 0.15 2.14
CA ALA A 337 -7.07 0.16 3.54
C ALA A 337 -6.42 -1.18 3.89
N ASN A 338 -5.10 -1.20 4.09
CA ASN A 338 -4.35 -2.40 4.47
C ASN A 338 -3.75 -2.21 5.86
N VAL A 339 -4.23 -3.01 6.81
CA VAL A 339 -3.84 -2.95 8.22
C VAL A 339 -3.00 -4.16 8.60
N ILE A 340 -1.94 -3.93 9.37
CA ILE A 340 -1.13 -4.98 10.00
C ILE A 340 -1.41 -4.98 11.51
N VAL A 341 -1.87 -6.11 12.02
CA VAL A 341 -2.09 -6.36 13.46
C VAL A 341 -1.38 -7.64 13.87
N HIS A 342 -0.49 -7.57 14.84
CA HIS A 342 0.26 -8.74 15.28
C HIS A 342 -0.48 -9.41 16.45
N PRO A 343 -0.81 -10.72 16.37
CA PRO A 343 -1.37 -11.46 17.50
C PRO A 343 -0.48 -11.36 18.75
N ASP A 344 0.84 -11.22 18.55
CA ASP A 344 1.84 -11.08 19.60
C ASP A 344 1.59 -9.87 20.53
N TYR A 345 1.00 -8.79 20.02
CA TYR A 345 0.76 -7.56 20.78
C TYR A 345 -0.66 -7.49 21.35
N ILE A 346 -1.65 -8.03 20.65
CA ILE A 346 -3.06 -7.98 21.07
C ILE A 346 -3.47 -9.11 22.03
N ILE A 347 -2.52 -9.93 22.48
CA ILE A 347 -2.72 -10.76 23.69
C ILE A 347 -2.98 -9.86 24.90
N GLU A 348 -2.31 -8.71 24.97
CA GLU A 348 -2.50 -7.72 26.02
C GLU A 348 -3.90 -7.09 25.92
N ARG A 349 -4.62 -6.98 27.06
CA ARG A 349 -6.05 -6.65 27.06
C ARG A 349 -6.34 -5.26 26.50
N ARG A 350 -5.49 -4.26 26.79
CA ARG A 350 -5.68 -2.90 26.30
C ARG A 350 -5.48 -2.84 24.79
N ALA A 351 -4.39 -3.41 24.27
CA ALA A 351 -4.18 -3.54 22.82
C ALA A 351 -5.34 -4.30 22.14
N ARG A 352 -5.82 -5.38 22.76
CA ARG A 352 -6.97 -6.15 22.25
C ARG A 352 -8.25 -5.32 22.17
N ALA A 353 -8.55 -4.54 23.20
CA ALA A 353 -9.73 -3.69 23.21
C ALA A 353 -9.67 -2.64 22.08
N THR A 354 -8.48 -2.05 21.84
CA THR A 354 -8.28 -1.14 20.71
C THR A 354 -8.47 -1.85 19.37
N TYR A 355 -8.00 -3.09 19.23
CA TYR A 355 -8.22 -3.89 18.02
C TYR A 355 -9.70 -4.22 17.78
N GLN A 356 -10.44 -4.61 18.82
CA GLN A 356 -11.88 -4.85 18.72
C GLN A 356 -12.64 -3.60 18.29
N ALA A 357 -12.28 -2.42 18.84
CA ALA A 357 -12.85 -1.15 18.41
C ALA A 357 -12.54 -0.82 16.94
N LEU A 358 -11.36 -1.20 16.43
CA LEU A 358 -11.04 -1.07 15.01
C LEU A 358 -11.92 -1.98 14.14
N LEU A 359 -12.12 -3.24 14.55
CA LEU A 359 -12.99 -4.19 13.83
C LEU A 359 -14.44 -3.70 13.77
N GLU A 360 -14.96 -3.20 14.89
CA GLU A 360 -16.29 -2.58 14.96
C GLU A 360 -16.39 -1.39 13.99
N HIS A 361 -15.40 -0.50 13.99
CA HIS A 361 -15.38 0.65 13.10
C HIS A 361 -15.29 0.26 11.61
N LEU A 362 -14.50 -0.76 11.26
CA LEU A 362 -14.44 -1.29 9.88
C LEU A 362 -15.79 -1.88 9.45
N ALA A 363 -16.50 -2.56 10.35
CA ALA A 363 -17.83 -3.10 10.08
C ALA A 363 -18.85 -1.98 9.85
N GLU A 364 -18.80 -0.90 10.62
CA GLU A 364 -19.64 0.30 10.41
C GLU A 364 -19.38 0.92 9.03
N VAL A 365 -18.10 1.18 8.70
CA VAL A 365 -17.71 1.79 7.42
C VAL A 365 -18.08 0.90 6.23
N ARG A 366 -18.03 -0.44 6.37
CA ARG A 366 -18.51 -1.40 5.36
C ARG A 366 -19.94 -1.09 4.94
N GLU A 367 -20.85 -0.96 5.91
CA GLU A 367 -22.26 -0.72 5.65
C GLU A 367 -22.52 0.71 5.16
N GLU A 368 -21.94 1.71 5.82
CA GLU A 368 -22.22 3.12 5.54
C GLU A 368 -21.62 3.61 4.22
N ARG A 369 -20.45 3.10 3.84
CA ARG A 369 -19.67 3.58 2.69
C ARG A 369 -19.60 2.59 1.53
N LYS A 370 -20.32 1.46 1.60
CA LYS A 370 -20.23 0.37 0.61
C LYS A 370 -18.76 -0.07 0.41
N MET A 371 -18.02 -0.29 1.49
CA MET A 371 -16.62 -0.71 1.42
C MET A 371 -16.53 -2.23 1.21
N TRP A 372 -15.66 -2.67 0.31
CA TRP A 372 -15.41 -4.10 0.11
C TRP A 372 -14.33 -4.60 1.07
N ILE A 373 -14.72 -5.35 2.09
CA ILE A 373 -13.76 -6.05 2.97
C ILE A 373 -13.47 -7.42 2.36
N ALA A 374 -12.20 -7.69 2.10
CA ALA A 374 -11.76 -8.86 1.33
C ALA A 374 -10.50 -9.51 1.94
N LEU A 375 -10.21 -10.74 1.51
CA LEU A 375 -8.88 -11.33 1.66
C LEU A 375 -7.92 -10.75 0.61
N PRO A 376 -6.61 -10.64 0.91
CA PRO A 376 -5.60 -10.24 -0.06
C PRO A 376 -5.66 -10.96 -1.41
N ARG A 377 -5.86 -12.29 -1.45
CA ARG A 377 -6.02 -13.03 -2.72
C ARG A 377 -7.21 -12.60 -3.56
N GLU A 378 -8.29 -12.14 -2.92
CA GLU A 378 -9.48 -11.70 -3.65
C GLU A 378 -9.21 -10.35 -4.32
N VAL A 379 -8.48 -9.47 -3.65
CA VAL A 379 -7.99 -8.20 -4.22
C VAL A 379 -7.05 -8.48 -5.40
N ASP A 380 -6.12 -9.42 -5.25
CA ASP A 380 -5.21 -9.83 -6.33
C ASP A 380 -5.94 -10.38 -7.56
N SER A 381 -6.88 -11.31 -7.37
CA SER A 381 -7.71 -11.84 -8.46
C SER A 381 -8.47 -10.72 -9.17
N TRP A 382 -9.13 -9.86 -8.41
CA TRP A 382 -9.91 -8.76 -8.95
C TRP A 382 -9.06 -7.74 -9.71
N TRP A 383 -7.88 -7.35 -9.20
CA TRP A 383 -7.01 -6.39 -9.90
C TRP A 383 -6.50 -6.95 -11.23
N ARG A 384 -6.17 -8.23 -11.27
CA ARG A 384 -5.75 -8.93 -12.50
C ARG A 384 -6.88 -9.04 -13.50
N GLU A 385 -8.07 -9.48 -13.08
CA GLU A 385 -9.28 -9.50 -13.92
C GLU A 385 -9.55 -8.10 -14.49
N ARG A 386 -9.66 -7.11 -13.60
CA ARG A 386 -9.97 -5.72 -13.95
C ARG A 386 -8.98 -5.13 -14.96
N SER A 387 -7.68 -5.37 -14.79
CA SER A 387 -6.65 -4.88 -15.71
C SER A 387 -6.78 -5.38 -17.16
N ARG A 388 -7.48 -6.51 -17.37
CA ARG A 388 -7.71 -7.12 -18.68
C ARG A 388 -9.05 -6.73 -19.29
N MET A 389 -9.94 -6.14 -18.49
CA MET A 389 -11.25 -5.69 -18.96
C MET A 389 -11.12 -4.47 -19.88
N LYS A 390 -12.10 -4.32 -20.77
CA LYS A 390 -12.21 -3.16 -21.66
C LYS A 390 -13.61 -2.59 -21.58
N ILE A 391 -13.69 -1.26 -21.72
CA ILE A 391 -14.95 -0.57 -21.91
C ILE A 391 -15.19 -0.40 -23.41
N VAL A 392 -16.40 -0.72 -23.87
CA VAL A 392 -16.79 -0.61 -25.28
C VAL A 392 -18.12 0.13 -25.37
N ALA A 393 -18.25 0.96 -26.40
CA ALA A 393 -19.54 1.55 -26.77
C ALA A 393 -20.40 0.50 -27.48
N ASP A 394 -21.70 0.45 -27.17
CA ASP A 394 -22.64 -0.50 -27.79
C ASP A 394 -23.81 0.18 -28.52
N GLY A 395 -23.67 1.48 -28.81
CA GLY A 395 -24.66 2.30 -29.49
C GLY A 395 -25.76 2.85 -28.58
N ARG A 396 -25.94 2.31 -27.36
CA ARG A 396 -26.90 2.81 -26.36
C ARG A 396 -26.23 3.30 -25.08
N GLY A 397 -25.01 2.87 -24.81
CA GLY A 397 -24.21 3.32 -23.69
C GLY A 397 -22.81 2.71 -23.70
N TRP A 398 -22.28 2.50 -22.50
CA TRP A 398 -21.00 1.86 -22.28
C TRP A 398 -21.23 0.50 -21.62
N ARG A 399 -20.47 -0.51 -22.04
CA ARG A 399 -20.49 -1.83 -21.40
C ARG A 399 -19.07 -2.35 -21.20
N ILE A 400 -18.92 -3.21 -20.22
CA ILE A 400 -17.64 -3.85 -19.89
C ILE A 400 -17.57 -5.23 -20.56
N VAL A 401 -16.43 -5.53 -21.17
CA VAL A 401 -16.09 -6.84 -21.74
C VAL A 401 -14.80 -7.37 -21.14
N GLY A 402 -14.71 -8.69 -21.01
CA GLY A 402 -13.61 -9.39 -20.34
C GLY A 402 -14.14 -10.48 -19.41
N GLU A 403 -13.24 -11.35 -18.97
CA GLU A 403 -13.47 -12.30 -17.87
C GLU A 403 -13.66 -11.54 -16.55
N GLY A 404 -14.54 -12.02 -15.66
CA GLY A 404 -14.84 -11.39 -14.37
C GLY A 404 -15.77 -10.17 -14.42
N ARG A 405 -16.30 -9.82 -15.60
CA ARG A 405 -17.06 -8.57 -15.84
C ARG A 405 -18.35 -8.44 -15.04
N GLU A 406 -18.93 -9.53 -14.56
CA GLU A 406 -20.19 -9.57 -13.81
C GLU A 406 -20.14 -8.74 -12.52
N ARG A 407 -18.96 -8.66 -11.90
CA ARG A 407 -18.72 -7.80 -10.74
C ARG A 407 -18.29 -6.39 -11.12
N ALA A 408 -18.00 -6.11 -12.38
CA ALA A 408 -17.52 -4.81 -12.81
C ALA A 408 -18.66 -3.79 -12.94
N ARG A 409 -18.33 -2.52 -12.73
CA ARG A 409 -19.24 -1.40 -12.93
C ARG A 409 -18.61 -0.35 -13.81
N VAL A 410 -19.41 0.22 -14.71
CA VAL A 410 -19.01 1.40 -15.49
C VAL A 410 -19.03 2.58 -14.53
N ALA A 411 -17.97 3.38 -14.60
CA ALA A 411 -17.87 4.65 -13.90
C ALA A 411 -17.42 5.74 -14.86
N PHE A 412 -17.60 6.99 -14.44
CA PHE A 412 -17.22 8.16 -15.22
C PHE A 412 -16.34 9.08 -14.38
N ALA A 413 -15.22 9.49 -14.97
CA ALA A 413 -14.48 10.65 -14.51
C ALA A 413 -15.05 11.89 -15.22
N ARG A 414 -15.52 12.88 -14.45
CA ARG A 414 -16.20 14.08 -14.96
C ARG A 414 -15.41 15.33 -14.57
N VAL A 415 -15.34 16.29 -15.48
CA VAL A 415 -14.74 17.60 -15.20
C VAL A 415 -15.71 18.40 -14.33
N ALA A 416 -15.24 18.85 -13.17
CA ALA A 416 -15.97 19.76 -12.28
C ALA A 416 -15.06 20.94 -11.91
N GLY A 417 -15.06 21.97 -12.75
CA GLY A 417 -14.14 23.11 -12.63
C GLY A 417 -12.68 22.68 -12.83
N ASP A 418 -11.88 22.78 -11.77
CA ASP A 418 -10.45 22.42 -11.75
C ASP A 418 -10.17 21.09 -11.06
N ARG A 419 -11.21 20.25 -10.90
CA ARG A 419 -11.11 18.92 -10.29
C ARG A 419 -11.83 17.86 -11.13
N LEU A 420 -11.52 16.61 -10.83
CA LEU A 420 -12.29 15.46 -11.32
C LEU A 420 -13.24 14.99 -10.23
N VAL A 421 -14.43 14.58 -10.67
CA VAL A 421 -15.39 13.85 -9.84
C VAL A 421 -15.59 12.49 -10.47
N LEU A 422 -15.41 11.43 -9.68
CA LEU A 422 -15.60 10.06 -10.11
C LEU A 422 -16.97 9.56 -9.63
N THR A 423 -17.73 8.93 -10.53
CA THR A 423 -19.10 8.46 -10.25
C THR A 423 -19.36 7.09 -10.89
N VAL A 424 -20.02 6.19 -10.18
CA VAL A 424 -20.46 4.90 -10.71
C VAL A 424 -21.81 5.09 -11.42
N GLU A 425 -22.03 4.44 -12.56
CA GLU A 425 -23.23 4.65 -13.40
C GLU A 425 -24.56 4.39 -12.67
N ASP A 426 -24.61 3.39 -11.77
CA ASP A 426 -25.81 3.07 -10.99
C ASP A 426 -26.15 4.09 -9.89
N ASP A 427 -25.18 4.90 -9.44
CA ASP A 427 -25.40 5.92 -8.39
C ASP A 427 -26.25 7.11 -8.92
N ASN A 428 -26.49 7.20 -10.25
CA ASN A 428 -27.24 8.29 -10.88
C ASN A 428 -28.65 7.92 -11.38
N ALA A 429 -29.04 6.62 -11.39
CA ALA A 429 -30.38 6.23 -11.82
C ALA A 429 -31.49 6.70 -10.84
N ALA A 430 -31.12 7.09 -9.62
CA ALA A 430 -32.04 7.63 -8.61
C ALA A 430 -32.17 9.16 -8.63
N THR A 431 -31.29 9.89 -9.31
CA THR A 431 -31.22 11.37 -9.22
C THR A 431 -31.68 12.09 -10.49
N GLU A 432 -31.96 11.37 -11.58
CA GLU A 432 -32.55 11.93 -12.81
C GLU A 432 -34.05 11.60 -12.96
N CYS A 433 -34.68 11.02 -11.92
CA CYS A 433 -36.12 10.72 -11.92
C CYS A 433 -36.94 11.47 -10.84
N SER A 434 -36.36 12.48 -10.18
CA SER A 434 -37.10 13.35 -9.26
C SER A 434 -36.72 14.82 -9.45
N ALA A 435 -37.64 15.51 -10.14
CA ALA A 435 -37.85 16.97 -10.26
C ALA A 435 -36.87 17.78 -11.13
#